data_AF-A0A2V8NXM0-F1
#
_entry.id   AF-A0A2V8NXM0-F1
#
_cell.length_a   1.000
_cell.length_b   1.000
_cell.length_c   1.000
_cell.angle_alpha   90.00
_cell.angle_beta   90.00
_cell.angle_gamma   90.00
#
_symmetry.space_group_name_H-M   'P 1'
#
loop_
_entity.id
_entity.type
_entity.pdbx_description
1 polymer ?
#
loop_
_entity_poly.entity_id
_entity_poly.type
_entity_poly.pdbx_seq_one_letter_code
_entity_poly.pdbx_strand_id
1 'polypeptide(L)'
;MTCVLVALTAWNWVEDEKRKRKALCAAFALAALCPFIVIYTATIMTETLTTFFAVAMTLTATYAFKAESRKRKIIWWIVAGLLAGACVTLRPDSGLFAAGLGLTLVIAGLFMREESKDEKKRRFLSRMARTSFHGALFSLAFILVLLPWTIRNERVFHLFQPLSPAHGEMPGEFVPQGYNMWLRTWLDDQRYIGPMLWDMDTNPITMDKIPASAFDSEDERARVAALFDRYNHPPDEEQANSANDEQDKNAQADSSSSKPGNEESANDNSSSEDNASDEDKNDEDQSADESDQSQDESEQAQEKQDVEMTPEIDAGFAQIARERIARSPLRYYLWLPAKRAAALWFDTHSTYYPFSGELFPLADLDHDTHQQVWLPLFAALVWLYTLLALAGTFFLLRARDNASRRWLLLVLLMVLPRIVFFSTVENPEPRYVVELFAFTAILGAVALARLNFKRLFRLS
;
A
#
# COMPACT_ATOMS: atom_id res chain seq x y z
N MET A 1 1.22 15.73 15.97
CA MET A 1 2.38 15.06 16.59
C MET A 1 3.48 14.70 15.57
N THR A 2 3.13 14.16 14.41
CA THR A 2 4.07 13.79 13.32
C THR A 2 5.08 14.90 12.97
N CYS A 3 4.63 16.15 12.82
CA CYS A 3 5.52 17.29 12.50
C CYS A 3 6.62 17.50 13.55
N VAL A 4 6.34 17.23 14.84
CA VAL A 4 7.34 17.30 15.92
C VAL A 4 8.37 16.19 15.77
N LEU A 5 7.96 14.97 15.44
CA LEU A 5 8.88 13.85 15.22
C LEU A 5 9.77 14.07 13.99
N VAL A 6 9.21 14.63 12.91
CA VAL A 6 9.97 15.04 11.72
C VAL A 6 11.03 16.08 12.11
N ALA A 7 10.63 17.09 12.88
CA ALA A 7 11.52 18.13 13.37
C ALA A 7 12.65 17.61 14.27
N LEU A 8 12.34 16.69 15.19
CA LEU A 8 13.32 16.04 16.06
C LEU A 8 14.27 15.12 15.29
N THR A 9 13.79 14.48 14.22
CA THR A 9 14.63 13.64 13.35
C THR A 9 15.63 14.51 12.61
N ALA A 10 15.18 15.60 11.98
CA ALA A 10 16.05 16.57 11.31
C ALA A 10 17.06 17.21 12.27
N TRP A 11 16.64 17.57 13.49
CA TRP A 11 17.55 18.06 14.54
C TRP A 11 18.68 17.07 14.84
N ASN A 12 18.37 15.77 14.88
CA ASN A 12 19.34 14.74 15.22
C ASN A 12 20.30 14.40 14.08
N TRP A 13 19.92 14.62 12.83
CA TRP A 13 20.74 14.34 11.65
C TRP A 13 21.70 15.47 11.28
N VAL A 14 21.44 16.69 11.77
CA VAL A 14 22.36 17.82 11.63
C VAL A 14 23.34 17.85 12.81
N GLU A 15 24.64 17.69 12.53
CA GLU A 15 25.67 17.69 13.58
C GLU A 15 26.05 19.09 14.08
N ASP A 16 26.04 20.10 13.19
CA ASP A 16 26.38 21.49 13.52
C ASP A 16 25.31 22.13 14.42
N GLU A 17 25.65 22.36 15.69
CA GLU A 17 24.77 22.96 16.70
C GLU A 17 24.13 24.27 16.23
N LYS A 18 24.87 25.11 15.49
CA LYS A 18 24.34 26.40 15.02
C LYS A 18 23.22 26.23 14.00
N ARG A 19 23.15 25.07 13.33
CA ARG A 19 22.19 24.77 12.27
C ARG A 19 21.04 23.88 12.75
N LYS A 20 21.17 23.21 13.90
CA LYS A 20 20.13 22.30 14.43
C LYS A 20 18.78 22.98 14.62
N ARG A 21 18.75 24.17 15.22
CA ARG A 21 17.50 24.93 15.41
C ARG A 21 16.85 25.30 14.07
N LYS A 22 17.65 25.69 13.09
CA LYS A 22 17.16 25.99 11.75
C LYS A 22 16.59 24.75 11.07
N ALA A 23 17.26 23.59 11.18
CA ALA A 23 16.78 22.32 10.65
C ALA A 23 15.45 21.90 11.30
N LEU A 24 15.34 22.03 12.63
CA LEU A 24 14.13 21.70 13.36
C LEU A 24 12.95 22.57 12.92
N CYS A 25 13.11 23.89 12.88
CA CYS A 25 12.05 24.80 12.43
C CYS A 25 11.67 24.56 10.96
N ALA A 26 12.65 24.34 10.08
CA ALA A 26 12.39 24.06 8.68
C ALA A 26 11.64 22.73 8.48
N ALA A 27 12.03 21.67 9.19
CA ALA A 27 11.36 20.37 9.14
C ALA A 27 9.92 20.46 9.68
N PHE A 28 9.72 21.16 10.79
CA PHE A 28 8.38 21.37 11.34
C PHE A 28 7.49 22.10 10.34
N ALA A 29 7.98 23.19 9.74
CA ALA A 29 7.23 23.97 8.75
C ALA A 29 6.93 23.16 7.48
N LEU A 30 7.93 22.47 6.92
CA LEU A 30 7.75 21.62 5.74
C LEU A 30 6.76 20.49 6.01
N ALA A 31 6.76 19.86 7.18
CA ALA A 31 5.80 18.82 7.51
C ALA A 31 4.39 19.39 7.76
N ALA A 32 4.27 20.52 8.46
CA ALA A 32 2.99 21.13 8.80
C ALA A 32 2.27 21.77 7.60
N LEU A 33 3.03 22.26 6.61
CA LEU A 33 2.49 22.90 5.41
C LEU A 33 2.41 21.94 4.21
N CYS A 34 2.68 20.66 4.39
CA CYS A 34 2.64 19.67 3.31
C CYS A 34 1.18 19.29 3.00
N PRO A 35 0.60 19.72 1.86
CA PRO A 35 -0.79 19.39 1.54
C PRO A 35 -0.99 17.87 1.39
N PHE A 36 0.04 17.17 0.90
CA PHE A 36 0.01 15.72 0.63
C PHE A 36 -0.10 14.85 1.88
N ILE A 37 0.17 15.38 3.07
CA ILE A 37 0.01 14.65 4.34
C ILE A 37 -1.19 15.19 5.13
N VAL A 38 -1.42 16.50 5.07
CA VAL A 38 -2.46 17.17 5.87
C VAL A 38 -3.86 16.71 5.45
N ILE A 39 -4.11 16.49 4.15
CA ILE A 39 -5.45 16.09 3.69
C ILE A 39 -5.91 14.76 4.28
N TYR A 40 -5.02 13.78 4.39
CA TYR A 40 -5.30 12.47 4.99
C TYR A 40 -5.58 12.53 6.49
N THR A 41 -5.13 13.60 7.16
CA THR A 41 -5.48 13.86 8.56
C THR A 41 -6.91 14.39 8.67
N ALA A 42 -7.35 15.19 7.69
CA ALA A 42 -8.72 15.69 7.64
C ALA A 42 -9.73 14.58 7.28
N THR A 43 -9.31 13.61 6.47
CA THR A 43 -10.14 12.45 6.06
C THR A 43 -9.98 11.21 6.95
N ILE A 44 -9.27 11.32 8.08
CA ILE A 44 -9.12 10.23 9.08
C ILE A 44 -8.55 8.93 8.47
N MET A 45 -7.60 9.05 7.54
CA MET A 45 -7.04 7.90 6.82
C MET A 45 -5.83 7.25 7.53
N THR A 46 -5.63 5.95 7.29
CA THR A 46 -4.57 5.14 7.93
C THR A 46 -3.15 5.67 7.67
N GLU A 47 -2.96 6.37 6.56
CA GLU A 47 -1.77 7.12 6.14
C GLU A 47 -1.27 8.05 7.24
N THR A 48 -2.17 8.67 7.99
CA THR A 48 -1.84 9.63 9.06
C THR A 48 -1.08 8.95 10.20
N LEU A 49 -1.61 7.82 10.69
CA LEU A 49 -0.96 7.03 11.74
C LEU A 49 0.27 6.31 11.21
N THR A 50 0.22 5.81 9.99
CA THR A 50 1.37 5.16 9.33
C THR A 50 2.55 6.13 9.22
N THR A 51 2.31 7.36 8.78
CA THR A 51 3.35 8.41 8.72
C THR A 51 3.92 8.69 10.12
N PHE A 52 3.06 8.76 11.14
CA PHE A 52 3.50 8.93 12.52
C PHE A 52 4.43 7.80 12.97
N PHE A 53 4.05 6.53 12.79
CA PHE A 53 4.84 5.38 13.20
C PHE A 53 6.13 5.24 12.38
N ALA A 54 6.10 5.51 11.07
CA ALA A 54 7.27 5.52 10.18
C ALA A 54 8.33 6.54 10.64
N VAL A 55 7.91 7.75 11.00
CA VAL A 55 8.83 8.77 11.53
C VAL A 55 9.25 8.43 12.95
N ALA A 56 8.37 7.90 13.80
CA ALA A 56 8.69 7.49 15.16
C ALA A 56 9.73 6.37 15.22
N MET A 57 9.59 5.33 14.38
CA MET A 57 10.58 4.25 14.28
C MET A 57 11.92 4.78 13.74
N THR A 58 11.88 5.74 12.81
CA THR A 58 13.09 6.41 12.28
C THR A 58 13.81 7.23 13.35
N LEU A 59 13.07 7.98 14.17
CA LEU A 59 13.63 8.77 15.25
C LEU A 59 14.22 7.88 16.36
N THR A 60 13.51 6.82 16.75
CA THR A 60 13.98 5.88 17.78
C THR A 60 15.19 5.08 17.29
N ALA A 61 15.23 4.67 16.02
CA ALA A 61 16.42 4.14 15.37
C ALA A 61 17.59 5.14 15.37
N THR A 62 17.32 6.42 15.08
CA THR A 62 18.32 7.48 15.15
C THR A 62 18.91 7.59 16.56
N TYR A 63 18.08 7.52 17.61
CA TYR A 63 18.56 7.48 18.99
C TYR A 63 19.31 6.18 19.32
N ALA A 64 18.91 5.03 18.77
CA ALA A 64 19.63 3.77 18.95
C ALA A 64 21.05 3.83 18.37
N PHE A 65 21.20 4.42 17.17
CA PHE A 65 22.50 4.59 16.53
C PHE A 65 23.39 5.63 17.23
N LYS A 66 22.81 6.65 17.87
CA LYS A 66 23.55 7.70 18.60
C LYS A 66 23.79 7.37 20.07
N ALA A 67 23.08 6.40 20.64
CA ALA A 67 23.24 6.05 22.05
C ALA A 67 24.66 5.59 22.36
N GLU A 68 25.21 6.01 23.50
CA GLU A 68 26.53 5.58 23.96
C GLU A 68 26.42 4.36 24.88
N SER A 69 25.42 4.37 25.77
CA SER A 69 25.15 3.29 26.72
C SER A 69 24.49 2.08 26.05
N ARG A 70 24.97 0.87 26.37
CA ARG A 70 24.39 -0.41 25.93
C ARG A 70 22.92 -0.54 26.34
N LYS A 71 22.56 -0.10 27.56
CA LYS A 71 21.17 -0.16 28.06
C LYS A 71 20.24 0.69 27.18
N ARG A 72 20.66 1.93 26.86
CA ARG A 72 19.87 2.83 25.99
C ARG A 72 19.73 2.26 24.57
N LYS A 73 20.79 1.69 23.99
CA LYS A 73 20.71 1.03 22.68
C LYS A 73 19.67 -0.08 22.65
N ILE A 74 19.69 -0.96 23.65
CA ILE A 74 18.74 -2.07 23.77
C ILE A 74 17.30 -1.54 23.83
N ILE A 75 17.04 -0.56 24.70
CA ILE A 75 15.71 0.05 24.84
C ILE A 75 15.25 0.64 23.51
N TRP A 76 16.10 1.42 22.82
CA TRP A 76 15.70 2.06 21.57
C TRP A 76 15.47 1.07 20.43
N TRP A 77 16.21 -0.04 20.35
CA TRP A 77 15.95 -1.09 19.35
C TRP A 77 14.66 -1.86 19.64
N ILE A 78 14.34 -2.11 20.91
CA ILE A 78 13.04 -2.72 21.30
C ILE A 78 11.90 -1.77 20.93
N VAL A 79 12.00 -0.49 21.31
CA VAL A 79 10.96 0.51 20.99
C VAL A 79 10.80 0.67 19.48
N ALA A 80 11.89 0.71 18.71
CA ALA A 80 11.82 0.77 17.25
C ALA A 80 11.12 -0.48 16.67
N GLY A 81 11.35 -1.66 17.24
CA GLY A 81 10.68 -2.90 16.83
C GLY A 81 9.19 -2.89 17.13
N LEU A 82 8.80 -2.44 18.33
CA LEU A 82 7.38 -2.29 18.70
C LEU A 82 6.65 -1.30 17.80
N LEU A 83 7.26 -0.15 17.51
CA LEU A 83 6.71 0.86 16.60
C LEU A 83 6.60 0.34 15.17
N ALA A 84 7.60 -0.43 14.71
CA ALA A 84 7.55 -1.06 13.40
C ALA A 84 6.42 -2.10 13.31
N GLY A 85 6.21 -2.90 14.36
CA GLY A 85 5.11 -3.86 14.43
C GLY A 85 3.75 -3.17 14.41
N ALA A 86 3.58 -2.10 15.19
CA ALA A 86 2.36 -1.30 15.21
C ALA A 86 2.09 -0.60 13.86
N CYS A 87 3.14 -0.20 13.14
CA CYS A 87 3.01 0.35 11.80
C CYS A 87 2.45 -0.70 10.82
N VAL A 88 2.93 -1.95 10.92
CA VAL A 88 2.50 -3.06 10.05
C VAL A 88 1.06 -3.48 10.33
N THR A 89 0.61 -3.42 11.57
CA THR A 89 -0.79 -3.71 11.91
C THR A 89 -1.76 -2.68 11.35
N LEU A 90 -1.31 -1.45 11.08
CA LEU A 90 -2.14 -0.43 10.42
C LEU A 90 -2.15 -0.62 8.90
N ARG A 91 -0.99 -0.92 8.33
CA ARG A 91 -0.81 -1.12 6.89
C ARG A 91 0.25 -2.21 6.63
N PRO A 92 -0.11 -3.32 5.97
CA PRO A 92 0.80 -4.46 5.77
C PRO A 92 2.08 -4.07 5.00
N ASP A 93 1.97 -3.17 4.03
CA ASP A 93 3.08 -2.68 3.21
C ASP A 93 4.12 -1.86 4.02
N SER A 94 3.75 -1.37 5.21
CA SER A 94 4.69 -0.75 6.15
C SER A 94 5.78 -1.71 6.63
N GLY A 95 5.65 -3.01 6.36
CA GLY A 95 6.70 -4.00 6.59
C GLY A 95 7.97 -3.66 5.84
N LEU A 96 7.86 -2.94 4.71
CA LEU A 96 9.00 -2.42 3.95
C LEU A 96 9.80 -1.37 4.74
N PHE A 97 9.16 -0.54 5.57
CA PHE A 97 9.88 0.34 6.50
C PHE A 97 10.63 -0.49 7.53
N ALA A 98 9.99 -1.47 8.17
CA ALA A 98 10.65 -2.34 9.14
C ALA A 98 11.87 -3.05 8.54
N ALA A 99 11.74 -3.58 7.32
CA ALA A 99 12.81 -4.21 6.56
C ALA A 99 13.94 -3.23 6.22
N GLY A 100 13.62 -2.03 5.76
CA GLY A 100 14.60 -0.99 5.46
C GLY A 100 15.42 -0.58 6.69
N LEU A 101 14.79 -0.53 7.87
CA LEU A 101 15.46 -0.21 9.12
C LEU A 101 16.39 -1.36 9.55
N GLY A 102 15.91 -2.60 9.50
CA GLY A 102 16.69 -3.78 9.81
C GLY A 102 17.92 -3.92 8.89
N LEU A 103 17.75 -3.69 7.59
CA LEU A 103 18.83 -3.72 6.62
C LEU A 103 19.83 -2.57 6.86
N THR A 104 19.35 -1.38 7.23
CA THR A 104 20.21 -0.26 7.64
C THR A 104 21.05 -0.64 8.86
N LEU A 105 20.47 -1.27 9.88
CA LEU A 105 21.20 -1.76 11.05
C LEU A 105 22.31 -2.73 10.66
N VAL A 106 22.02 -3.69 9.79
CA VAL A 106 23.01 -4.68 9.32
C VAL A 106 24.14 -4.00 8.54
N ILE A 107 23.81 -3.20 7.53
CA ILE A 107 24.81 -2.56 6.67
C ILE A 107 25.66 -1.55 7.46
N ALA A 108 25.02 -0.68 8.24
CA ALA A 108 25.72 0.31 9.05
C ALA A 108 26.59 -0.33 10.14
N GLY A 109 26.08 -1.39 10.80
CA GLY A 109 26.79 -2.10 11.87
C GLY A 109 28.01 -2.87 11.38
N LEU A 110 27.96 -3.42 10.17
CA LEU A 110 29.04 -4.24 9.60
C LEU A 110 30.07 -3.41 8.81
N PHE A 111 29.61 -2.42 8.03
CA PHE A 111 30.45 -1.80 6.98
C PHE A 111 30.77 -0.31 7.17
N MET A 112 30.03 0.43 8.00
CA MET A 112 30.15 1.91 8.08
C MET A 112 30.94 2.42 9.30
N ARG A 113 31.88 1.63 9.83
CA ARG A 113 32.75 2.02 10.95
C ARG A 113 34.22 2.07 10.53
N GLU A 114 34.84 3.24 10.65
CA GLU A 114 36.26 3.49 10.33
C GLU A 114 37.19 2.68 11.24
N GLU A 115 37.98 1.77 10.66
CA GLU A 115 39.08 1.06 11.34
C GLU A 115 40.21 0.69 10.36
N SER A 116 41.42 0.54 10.92
CA SER A 116 42.64 0.04 10.25
C SER A 116 42.48 -1.40 9.74
N LYS A 117 43.17 -1.76 8.64
CA LYS A 117 43.02 -3.03 7.90
C LYS A 117 43.35 -4.29 8.74
N ASP A 118 44.26 -4.20 9.70
CA ASP A 118 44.76 -5.39 10.44
C ASP A 118 43.84 -5.84 11.59
N GLU A 119 43.01 -4.95 12.12
CA GLU A 119 42.07 -5.27 13.22
C GLU A 119 40.73 -5.84 12.71
N LYS A 120 40.59 -5.93 11.39
CA LYS A 120 39.31 -6.09 10.69
C LYS A 120 38.70 -7.49 10.87
N LYS A 121 39.50 -8.57 10.83
CA LYS A 121 38.99 -9.96 10.80
C LYS A 121 38.50 -10.45 12.17
N ARG A 122 39.25 -10.23 13.24
CA ARG A 122 38.89 -10.64 14.61
C ARG A 122 37.72 -9.82 15.17
N ARG A 123 37.63 -8.54 14.80
CA ARG A 123 36.50 -7.68 15.18
C ARG A 123 35.24 -7.95 14.37
N PHE A 124 35.35 -8.46 13.15
CA PHE A 124 34.18 -8.74 12.31
C PHE A 124 33.19 -9.70 12.97
N LEU A 125 33.64 -10.84 13.51
CA LEU A 125 32.73 -11.77 14.22
C LEU A 125 32.05 -11.11 15.43
N SER A 126 32.80 -10.32 16.21
CA SER A 126 32.23 -9.61 17.36
C SER A 126 31.21 -8.54 16.95
N ARG A 127 31.40 -7.90 15.79
CA ARG A 127 30.45 -6.93 15.20
C ARG A 127 29.22 -7.63 14.69
N MET A 128 29.38 -8.75 14.01
CA MET A 128 28.29 -9.57 13.55
C MET A 128 27.43 -10.01 14.74
N ALA A 129 28.04 -10.61 15.77
CA ALA A 129 27.32 -11.00 16.98
C ALA A 129 26.57 -9.83 17.65
N ARG A 130 27.20 -8.65 17.76
CA ARG A 130 26.53 -7.46 18.32
C ARG A 130 25.39 -6.97 17.43
N THR A 131 25.58 -6.93 16.12
CA THR A 131 24.57 -6.45 15.18
C THR A 131 23.39 -7.40 15.12
N SER A 132 23.66 -8.71 15.05
CA SER A 132 22.66 -9.78 15.14
C SER A 132 21.90 -9.74 16.46
N PHE A 133 22.56 -9.44 17.59
CA PHE A 133 21.85 -9.29 18.88
C PHE A 133 20.84 -8.13 18.87
N HIS A 134 21.22 -6.95 18.35
CA HIS A 134 20.28 -5.83 18.26
C HIS A 134 19.19 -6.09 17.21
N GLY A 135 19.54 -6.75 16.09
CA GLY A 135 18.59 -7.18 15.08
C GLY A 135 17.56 -8.16 15.64
N ALA A 136 18.01 -9.15 16.43
CA ALA A 136 17.12 -10.09 17.10
C ALA A 136 16.19 -9.42 18.11
N LEU A 137 16.68 -8.43 18.87
CA LEU A 137 15.82 -7.64 19.77
C LEU A 137 14.75 -6.85 19.01
N PHE A 138 15.15 -6.19 17.92
CA PHE A 138 14.23 -5.47 17.05
C PHE A 138 13.17 -6.42 16.46
N SER A 139 13.60 -7.55 15.88
CA SER A 139 12.70 -8.54 15.27
C SER A 139 11.78 -9.20 16.29
N LEU A 140 12.28 -9.52 17.50
CA LEU A 140 11.44 -10.11 18.55
C LEU A 140 10.36 -9.13 19.00
N ALA A 141 10.71 -7.86 19.20
CA ALA A 141 9.76 -6.81 19.54
C ALA A 141 8.74 -6.57 18.41
N PHE A 142 9.19 -6.59 17.15
CA PHE A 142 8.32 -6.50 15.98
C PHE A 142 7.30 -7.65 15.92
N ILE A 143 7.77 -8.90 16.04
CA ILE A 143 6.92 -10.09 16.01
C ILE A 143 5.92 -10.07 17.16
N LEU A 144 6.32 -9.63 18.36
CA LEU A 144 5.46 -9.56 19.54
C LEU A 144 4.17 -8.78 19.28
N VAL A 145 4.22 -7.72 18.47
CA VAL A 145 3.04 -6.91 18.13
C VAL A 145 2.13 -7.62 17.12
N LEU A 146 2.68 -8.46 16.25
CA LEU A 146 1.91 -9.24 15.26
C LEU A 146 1.31 -10.52 15.83
N LEU A 147 1.80 -10.99 16.99
CA LEU A 147 1.32 -12.23 17.60
C LEU A 147 -0.20 -12.25 17.86
N PRO A 148 -0.85 -11.21 18.43
CA PRO A 148 -2.28 -11.24 18.67
C PRO A 148 -3.11 -11.46 17.39
N TRP A 149 -2.76 -10.76 16.31
CA TRP A 149 -3.38 -10.94 14.99
C TRP A 149 -3.20 -12.37 14.47
N THR A 150 -1.97 -12.89 14.55
CA THR A 150 -1.63 -14.23 14.07
C THR A 150 -2.39 -15.31 14.85
N ILE A 151 -2.43 -15.19 16.19
CA ILE A 151 -3.14 -16.13 17.07
C ILE A 151 -4.65 -16.06 16.81
N ARG A 152 -5.21 -14.86 16.60
CA ARG A 152 -6.64 -14.70 16.26
C ARG A 152 -6.96 -15.42 14.95
N ASN A 153 -6.14 -15.25 13.92
CA ASN A 153 -6.37 -15.88 12.61
C ASN A 153 -6.25 -17.40 12.67
N GLU A 154 -5.29 -17.93 13.42
CA GLU A 154 -5.16 -19.38 13.63
C GLU A 154 -6.37 -19.95 14.39
N ARG A 155 -6.92 -19.21 15.36
CA ARG A 155 -8.07 -19.67 16.15
C ARG A 155 -9.40 -19.57 15.42
N VAL A 156 -9.61 -18.50 14.66
CA VAL A 156 -10.90 -18.20 14.03
C VAL A 156 -10.98 -18.78 12.61
N PHE A 157 -9.92 -18.62 11.82
CA PHE A 157 -9.88 -19.04 10.42
C PHE A 157 -9.09 -20.32 10.19
N HIS A 158 -8.49 -20.89 11.24
CA HIS A 158 -7.62 -22.08 11.14
C HIS A 158 -6.44 -21.89 10.16
N LEU A 159 -6.00 -20.64 9.99
CA LEU A 159 -4.92 -20.25 9.09
C LEU A 159 -3.85 -19.45 9.81
N PHE A 160 -2.60 -19.88 9.66
CA PHE A 160 -1.44 -19.16 10.16
C PHE A 160 -1.12 -17.98 9.24
N GLN A 161 -1.70 -16.82 9.55
CA GLN A 161 -1.65 -15.63 8.70
C GLN A 161 -1.20 -14.39 9.49
N PRO A 162 0.12 -14.12 9.56
CA PRO A 162 0.68 -13.01 10.34
C PRO A 162 0.55 -11.64 9.66
N LEU A 163 0.25 -11.62 8.36
CA LEU A 163 0.01 -10.42 7.55
C LEU A 163 -1.30 -10.62 6.78
N SER A 164 -1.97 -9.53 6.41
CA SER A 164 -3.15 -9.61 5.55
C SER A 164 -2.80 -10.25 4.20
N PRO A 165 -3.78 -10.87 3.52
CA PRO A 165 -3.56 -11.44 2.21
C PRO A 165 -3.43 -10.31 1.17
N ALA A 166 -2.94 -10.63 -0.02
CA ALA A 166 -2.46 -9.62 -0.97
C ALA A 166 -3.58 -8.80 -1.61
N HIS A 167 -4.76 -9.39 -1.80
CA HIS A 167 -5.94 -8.76 -2.39
C HIS A 167 -7.09 -8.63 -1.38
N GLY A 168 -6.82 -8.88 -0.09
CA GLY A 168 -7.84 -8.85 0.95
C GLY A 168 -8.80 -10.05 0.93
N GLU A 169 -8.46 -11.09 0.17
CA GLU A 169 -9.31 -12.24 -0.08
C GLU A 169 -9.56 -13.11 1.16
N MET A 170 -10.77 -13.66 1.24
CA MET A 170 -11.18 -14.63 2.24
C MET A 170 -10.62 -16.03 1.91
N PRO A 171 -10.47 -16.91 2.91
CA PRO A 171 -10.03 -18.28 2.69
C PRO A 171 -10.91 -19.03 1.68
N GLY A 172 -10.34 -19.35 0.52
CA GLY A 172 -11.03 -20.09 -0.55
C GLY A 172 -11.77 -19.20 -1.57
N GLU A 173 -11.72 -17.87 -1.41
CA GLU A 173 -12.28 -16.93 -2.37
C GLU A 173 -11.50 -16.95 -3.70
N PHE A 174 -12.23 -16.79 -4.81
CA PHE A 174 -11.63 -16.71 -6.13
C PHE A 174 -11.02 -15.32 -6.34
N VAL A 175 -9.73 -15.28 -6.69
CA VAL A 175 -9.04 -14.04 -7.05
C VAL A 175 -8.70 -14.11 -8.54
N PRO A 176 -9.13 -13.14 -9.36
CA PRO A 176 -8.87 -13.15 -10.80
C PRO A 176 -7.43 -12.73 -11.11
N GLN A 177 -6.50 -13.66 -10.86
CA GLN A 177 -5.07 -13.45 -11.01
C GLN A 177 -4.66 -13.18 -12.47
N GLY A 178 -5.31 -13.86 -13.42
CA GLY A 178 -5.11 -13.65 -14.85
C GLY A 178 -5.49 -12.25 -15.31
N TYR A 179 -6.63 -11.75 -14.84
CA TYR A 179 -7.08 -10.39 -15.06
C TYR A 179 -6.11 -9.37 -14.45
N ASN A 180 -5.72 -9.55 -13.18
CA ASN A 180 -4.73 -8.68 -12.52
C ASN A 180 -3.38 -8.72 -13.26
N MET A 181 -2.94 -9.88 -13.75
CA MET A 181 -1.75 -9.99 -14.59
C MET A 181 -1.88 -9.20 -15.88
N TRP A 182 -3.05 -9.21 -16.52
CA TRP A 182 -3.30 -8.43 -17.74
C TRP A 182 -3.28 -6.93 -17.44
N LEU A 183 -3.95 -6.46 -16.39
CA LEU A 183 -3.86 -5.07 -15.93
C LEU A 183 -2.41 -4.65 -15.67
N ARG A 184 -1.61 -5.52 -15.05
CA ARG A 184 -0.18 -5.27 -14.81
C ARG A 184 0.62 -5.06 -16.09
N THR A 185 0.12 -5.40 -17.28
CA THR A 185 0.84 -5.20 -18.56
C THR A 185 0.66 -3.82 -19.20
N TRP A 186 -0.32 -3.03 -18.75
CA TRP A 186 -0.62 -1.75 -19.40
C TRP A 186 -1.11 -0.64 -18.45
N LEU A 187 -1.81 -0.97 -17.36
CA LEU A 187 -2.38 0.02 -16.45
C LEU A 187 -1.24 0.80 -15.79
N ASP A 188 -1.18 2.11 -15.97
CA ASP A 188 -0.07 2.94 -15.51
C ASP A 188 -0.47 4.17 -14.70
N ASP A 189 -1.77 4.39 -14.52
CA ASP A 189 -2.36 5.61 -14.01
C ASP A 189 -3.59 5.31 -13.14
N GLN A 190 -3.83 6.14 -12.11
CA GLN A 190 -4.92 5.96 -11.17
C GLN A 190 -6.30 6.04 -11.84
N ARG A 191 -6.46 6.78 -12.94
CA ARG A 191 -7.75 6.94 -13.64
C ARG A 191 -8.40 5.63 -14.04
N TYR A 192 -7.60 4.61 -14.34
CA TYR A 192 -8.10 3.31 -14.78
C TYR A 192 -8.44 2.39 -13.60
N ILE A 193 -8.06 2.74 -12.37
CA ILE A 193 -8.25 1.87 -11.21
C ILE A 193 -9.73 1.74 -10.86
N GLY A 194 -10.47 2.85 -10.76
CA GLY A 194 -11.92 2.79 -10.48
C GLY A 194 -12.65 1.93 -11.52
N PRO A 195 -12.59 2.28 -12.82
CA PRO A 195 -13.33 1.58 -13.86
C PRO A 195 -12.89 0.15 -14.16
N MET A 196 -11.62 -0.20 -13.91
CA MET A 196 -11.08 -1.53 -14.27
C MET A 196 -10.89 -2.45 -13.08
N LEU A 197 -10.74 -1.93 -11.86
CA LEU A 197 -10.45 -2.72 -10.67
C LEU A 197 -11.56 -2.63 -9.62
N TRP A 198 -12.07 -1.44 -9.31
CA TRP A 198 -13.13 -1.29 -8.30
C TRP A 198 -14.51 -1.66 -8.82
N ASP A 199 -14.78 -1.37 -10.10
CA ASP A 199 -16.03 -1.74 -10.77
C ASP A 199 -16.13 -3.24 -11.13
N MET A 200 -15.04 -4.00 -10.94
CA MET A 200 -15.02 -5.43 -11.24
C MET A 200 -16.03 -6.19 -10.36
N ASP A 201 -16.78 -7.11 -10.97
CA ASP A 201 -17.89 -7.86 -10.38
C ASP A 201 -19.03 -6.99 -9.80
N THR A 202 -19.03 -5.68 -10.10
CA THR A 202 -20.07 -4.74 -9.65
C THR A 202 -20.80 -4.10 -10.83
N ASN A 203 -20.04 -3.67 -11.85
CA ASN A 203 -20.55 -2.96 -13.02
C ASN A 203 -20.01 -3.59 -14.32
N PRO A 204 -20.76 -3.46 -15.43
CA PRO A 204 -20.24 -3.84 -16.74
C PRO A 204 -18.99 -3.05 -17.13
N ILE A 205 -17.98 -3.76 -17.62
CA ILE A 205 -16.73 -3.17 -18.11
C ILE A 205 -16.82 -3.07 -19.64
N THR A 206 -16.80 -1.84 -20.15
CA THR A 206 -16.97 -1.56 -21.58
C THR A 206 -15.65 -1.17 -22.23
N MET A 207 -15.52 -1.49 -23.51
CA MET A 207 -14.25 -1.38 -24.25
C MET A 207 -13.82 0.06 -24.55
N ASP A 208 -14.72 1.03 -24.43
CA ASP A 208 -14.47 2.47 -24.59
C ASP A 208 -13.70 3.07 -23.40
N LYS A 209 -13.81 2.47 -22.21
CA LYS A 209 -13.08 2.89 -21.01
C LYS A 209 -11.58 2.52 -21.05
N ILE A 210 -11.18 1.66 -22.00
CA ILE A 210 -9.82 1.11 -22.09
C ILE A 210 -9.03 1.85 -23.19
N PRO A 211 -7.85 2.40 -22.88
CA PRO A 211 -7.08 3.17 -23.87
C PRO A 211 -6.52 2.28 -24.97
N ALA A 212 -6.32 2.84 -26.17
CA ALA A 212 -5.73 2.09 -27.29
C ALA A 212 -4.32 1.52 -26.99
N SER A 213 -3.56 2.17 -26.10
CA SER A 213 -2.25 1.69 -25.62
C SER A 213 -2.35 0.42 -24.77
N ALA A 214 -3.54 0.06 -24.30
CA ALA A 214 -3.80 -1.18 -23.59
C ALA A 214 -3.87 -2.40 -24.51
N PHE A 215 -3.59 -2.30 -25.82
CA PHE A 215 -3.58 -3.45 -26.74
C PHE A 215 -2.33 -3.42 -27.62
N ASP A 216 -1.67 -4.56 -27.85
CA ASP A 216 -0.50 -4.62 -28.74
C ASP A 216 -0.90 -4.88 -30.20
N SER A 217 -2.13 -5.35 -30.45
CA SER A 217 -2.65 -5.70 -31.79
C SER A 217 -4.18 -5.67 -31.82
N GLU A 218 -4.77 -5.54 -33.01
CA GLU A 218 -6.23 -5.61 -33.20
C GLU A 218 -6.80 -6.99 -32.83
N ASP A 219 -6.08 -8.07 -33.15
CA ASP A 219 -6.46 -9.44 -32.76
C ASP A 219 -6.54 -9.59 -31.24
N GLU A 220 -5.58 -9.02 -30.52
CA GLU A 220 -5.59 -9.01 -29.05
C GLU A 220 -6.79 -8.23 -28.52
N ARG A 221 -7.07 -7.05 -29.10
CA ARG A 221 -8.23 -6.23 -28.74
C ARG A 221 -9.54 -7.01 -28.94
N ALA A 222 -9.68 -7.74 -30.04
CA ALA A 222 -10.84 -8.57 -30.32
C ALA A 222 -11.00 -9.70 -29.29
N ARG A 223 -9.91 -10.36 -28.87
CA ARG A 223 -9.95 -11.38 -27.81
C ARG A 223 -10.36 -10.80 -26.46
N VAL A 224 -9.83 -9.64 -26.08
CA VAL A 224 -10.23 -8.96 -24.83
C VAL A 224 -11.70 -8.57 -24.89
N ALA A 225 -12.18 -8.04 -26.02
CA ALA A 225 -13.60 -7.71 -26.19
C ALA A 225 -14.49 -8.95 -26.03
N ALA A 226 -14.09 -10.10 -26.59
CA ALA A 226 -14.83 -11.35 -26.42
C ALA A 226 -14.83 -11.86 -24.97
N LEU A 227 -13.78 -11.61 -24.19
CA LEU A 227 -13.75 -11.94 -22.76
C LEU A 227 -14.70 -11.04 -21.96
N PHE A 228 -14.67 -9.73 -22.21
CA PHE A 228 -15.60 -8.80 -21.55
C PHE A 228 -17.06 -9.02 -21.95
N ASP A 229 -17.32 -9.42 -23.19
CA ASP A 229 -18.67 -9.79 -23.63
C ASP A 229 -19.25 -10.95 -22.81
N ARG A 230 -18.42 -11.96 -22.53
CA ARG A 230 -18.79 -13.09 -21.65
C ARG A 230 -18.93 -12.69 -20.18
N TYR A 231 -18.07 -11.78 -19.71
CA TYR A 231 -18.13 -11.26 -18.33
C TYR A 231 -19.40 -10.41 -18.11
N ASN A 232 -19.78 -9.58 -19.09
CA ASN A 232 -20.96 -8.71 -19.00
C ASN A 232 -22.28 -9.46 -19.25
N HIS A 233 -22.23 -10.67 -19.81
CA HIS A 233 -23.40 -11.51 -20.09
C HIS A 233 -23.15 -12.93 -19.56
N PRO A 234 -23.12 -13.10 -18.22
CA PRO A 234 -23.01 -14.42 -17.63
C PRO A 234 -24.22 -15.27 -18.05
N PRO A 235 -24.06 -16.59 -18.25
CA PRO A 235 -25.16 -17.46 -18.62
C PRO A 235 -26.18 -17.54 -17.48
N ASP A 236 -27.48 -17.34 -17.77
CA ASP A 236 -28.57 -17.47 -16.80
C ASP A 236 -28.49 -18.83 -16.08
N GLU A 237 -28.52 -18.84 -14.74
CA GLU A 237 -28.47 -20.06 -13.91
C GLU A 237 -29.57 -21.09 -14.28
N GLU A 238 -30.65 -20.66 -14.95
CA GLU A 238 -31.74 -21.53 -15.41
C GLU A 238 -31.33 -22.50 -16.56
N GLN A 239 -30.30 -22.17 -17.35
CA GLN A 239 -29.81 -23.08 -18.41
C GLN A 239 -28.84 -24.16 -17.88
N ALA A 240 -28.21 -23.94 -16.74
CA ALA A 240 -27.34 -24.93 -16.10
C ALA A 240 -28.14 -26.07 -15.44
N ASN A 241 -29.30 -25.75 -14.84
CA ASN A 241 -30.17 -26.75 -14.21
C ASN A 241 -30.97 -27.60 -15.21
N SER A 242 -31.27 -27.07 -16.40
CA SER A 242 -31.98 -27.82 -17.45
C SER A 242 -31.08 -28.82 -18.20
N ALA A 243 -29.75 -28.65 -18.16
CA ALA A 243 -28.79 -29.63 -18.69
C ALA A 243 -28.57 -30.83 -17.74
N ASN A 244 -28.74 -30.64 -16.43
CA ASN A 244 -28.63 -31.71 -15.43
C ASN A 244 -29.89 -32.61 -15.39
N ASP A 245 -31.08 -32.04 -15.66
CA ASP A 245 -32.35 -32.79 -15.68
C ASP A 245 -32.50 -33.74 -16.89
N GLU A 246 -31.74 -33.55 -17.98
CA GLU A 246 -31.70 -34.50 -19.10
C GLU A 246 -30.75 -35.68 -18.86
N GLN A 247 -29.78 -35.56 -17.96
CA GLN A 247 -28.90 -36.68 -17.58
C GLN A 247 -29.54 -37.62 -16.55
N ASP A 248 -30.40 -37.11 -15.65
CA ASP A 248 -31.05 -37.95 -14.63
C ASP A 248 -32.27 -38.75 -15.13
N LYS A 249 -32.87 -38.37 -16.27
CA LYS A 249 -34.00 -39.13 -16.85
C LYS A 249 -33.59 -40.42 -17.57
N ASN A 250 -32.31 -40.64 -17.81
CA ASN A 250 -31.81 -41.87 -18.46
C ASN A 250 -31.31 -42.93 -17.48
N ALA A 251 -31.29 -42.64 -16.17
CA ALA A 251 -30.78 -43.57 -15.14
C ALA A 251 -31.89 -44.26 -14.32
N GLN A 252 -33.16 -43.91 -14.52
CA GLN A 252 -34.29 -44.39 -13.69
C GLN A 252 -35.23 -45.38 -14.39
N ALA A 253 -34.68 -46.15 -15.34
CA ALA A 253 -35.38 -47.26 -15.99
C ALA A 253 -34.67 -48.60 -15.72
N ASP A 254 -34.29 -48.89 -14.48
CA ASP A 254 -34.05 -50.27 -14.08
C ASP A 254 -34.16 -50.50 -12.57
N SER A 255 -34.79 -51.63 -12.23
CA SER A 255 -34.98 -52.25 -10.91
C SER A 255 -36.22 -51.88 -10.08
N SER A 256 -37.18 -52.78 -10.21
CA SER A 256 -38.38 -53.02 -9.41
C SER A 256 -38.13 -53.78 -8.10
N SER A 257 -39.14 -53.74 -7.21
CA SER A 257 -39.40 -54.58 -6.00
C SER A 257 -38.67 -54.13 -4.72
N SER A 258 -39.27 -54.03 -3.52
CA SER A 258 -40.45 -54.67 -2.91
C SER A 258 -40.88 -53.91 -1.62
N LYS A 259 -42.18 -53.83 -1.34
CA LYS A 259 -42.82 -53.52 -0.02
C LYS A 259 -43.19 -54.85 0.69
N PRO A 260 -43.76 -54.95 1.93
CA PRO A 260 -44.40 -53.93 2.80
C PRO A 260 -44.15 -54.06 4.34
N GLY A 261 -44.71 -53.16 5.17
CA GLY A 261 -44.99 -53.43 6.60
C GLY A 261 -45.31 -52.21 7.48
N ASN A 262 -46.49 -52.20 8.11
CA ASN A 262 -47.19 -51.15 8.87
C ASN A 262 -46.77 -50.97 10.36
N GLU A 263 -47.41 -49.95 10.99
CA GLU A 263 -47.76 -49.71 12.43
C GLU A 263 -46.82 -48.80 13.26
N GLU A 264 -47.21 -47.59 13.72
CA GLU A 264 -48.26 -47.07 14.66
C GLU A 264 -47.80 -46.96 16.15
N SER A 265 -48.24 -45.86 16.81
CA SER A 265 -48.20 -45.51 18.26
C SER A 265 -47.00 -44.64 18.71
N ALA A 266 -47.10 -43.41 19.26
CA ALA A 266 -47.98 -42.73 20.24
C ALA A 266 -47.35 -42.61 21.66
N ASN A 267 -47.48 -41.41 22.24
CA ASN A 267 -47.28 -40.98 23.65
C ASN A 267 -45.82 -40.87 24.17
N ASP A 268 -45.45 -39.98 25.10
CA ASP A 268 -46.18 -39.01 25.93
C ASP A 268 -45.19 -38.03 26.60
N ASN A 269 -45.70 -36.84 26.97
CA ASN A 269 -45.34 -35.98 28.13
C ASN A 269 -43.92 -35.35 28.20
N SER A 270 -43.70 -34.13 28.71
CA SER A 270 -44.48 -33.28 29.63
C SER A 270 -44.06 -31.79 29.54
N SER A 271 -45.09 -30.93 29.59
CA SER A 271 -45.24 -29.54 30.10
C SER A 271 -44.07 -28.92 30.93
N SER A 272 -43.61 -27.68 30.66
CA SER A 272 -44.17 -26.33 31.00
C SER A 272 -43.25 -25.63 32.03
N GLU A 273 -42.58 -24.53 31.68
CA GLU A 273 -42.79 -23.11 32.12
C GLU A 273 -41.35 -22.56 32.32
N ASP A 274 -40.90 -21.31 32.09
CA ASP A 274 -41.52 -20.02 31.82
C ASP A 274 -40.41 -19.01 31.41
N ASN A 275 -40.85 -17.90 30.80
CA ASN A 275 -40.22 -16.56 30.69
C ASN A 275 -39.19 -16.22 29.59
N ALA A 276 -39.74 -15.64 28.52
CA ALA A 276 -39.48 -14.29 27.98
C ALA A 276 -38.08 -13.67 28.10
N SER A 277 -37.42 -13.50 26.95
CA SER A 277 -36.65 -12.30 26.61
C SER A 277 -36.56 -12.17 25.09
N ASP A 278 -36.98 -11.01 24.58
CA ASP A 278 -36.83 -10.57 23.19
C ASP A 278 -35.38 -10.73 22.71
N GLU A 279 -35.17 -11.44 21.61
CA GLU A 279 -33.89 -11.47 20.89
C GLU A 279 -33.91 -10.40 19.80
N ASP A 280 -33.38 -9.23 20.15
CA ASP A 280 -32.85 -8.27 19.18
C ASP A 280 -31.65 -8.91 18.46
N LYS A 281 -31.79 -9.13 17.15
CA LYS A 281 -30.65 -9.38 16.26
C LYS A 281 -29.95 -8.04 15.98
N ASN A 282 -28.91 -7.76 16.75
CA ASN A 282 -27.89 -6.78 16.39
C ASN A 282 -26.76 -7.50 15.64
N ASP A 283 -26.83 -7.46 14.31
CA ASP A 283 -25.67 -7.65 13.44
C ASP A 283 -24.91 -6.31 13.40
N GLU A 284 -23.87 -6.18 14.22
CA GLU A 284 -22.87 -5.12 14.11
C GLU A 284 -21.70 -5.61 13.25
N ASP A 285 -21.88 -5.58 11.92
CA ASP A 285 -20.75 -5.58 10.98
C ASP A 285 -20.16 -4.16 10.93
N GLN A 286 -19.03 -3.97 11.60
CA GLN A 286 -18.22 -2.76 11.53
C GLN A 286 -17.41 -2.77 10.21
N SER A 287 -18.08 -2.50 9.09
CA SER A 287 -17.44 -1.89 7.93
C SER A 287 -17.14 -0.44 8.27
N ALA A 288 -15.87 -0.09 8.43
CA ALA A 288 -15.46 1.28 8.67
C ALA A 288 -15.84 2.13 7.44
N ASP A 289 -16.79 3.03 7.65
CA ASP A 289 -17.29 4.07 6.76
C ASP A 289 -16.18 4.69 5.90
N GLU A 290 -16.25 4.47 4.59
CA GLU A 290 -15.82 5.48 3.62
C GLU A 290 -16.90 6.56 3.59
N SER A 291 -16.57 7.73 4.13
CA SER A 291 -17.46 8.87 4.15
C SER A 291 -17.67 9.44 2.74
N ASP A 292 -18.87 9.18 2.22
CA ASP A 292 -19.78 10.13 1.58
C ASP A 292 -19.13 11.14 0.61
N GLN A 293 -18.89 10.70 -0.62
CA GLN A 293 -18.99 11.60 -1.78
C GLN A 293 -20.43 11.56 -2.28
N SER A 294 -21.22 12.51 -1.78
CA SER A 294 -22.48 12.90 -2.40
C SER A 294 -22.18 13.56 -3.75
N GLN A 295 -22.07 12.75 -4.79
CA GLN A 295 -22.25 13.17 -6.18
C GLN A 295 -23.65 12.73 -6.60
N ASP A 296 -24.53 13.72 -6.69
CA ASP A 296 -25.81 13.74 -7.41
C ASP A 296 -26.59 12.42 -7.52
N GLU A 297 -27.55 12.24 -6.60
CA GLU A 297 -28.73 11.40 -6.80
C GLU A 297 -29.60 11.96 -7.95
N SER A 298 -29.12 11.82 -9.18
CA SER A 298 -29.95 11.93 -10.37
C SER A 298 -29.41 11.05 -11.50
N GLU A 299 -29.07 9.80 -11.18
CA GLU A 299 -28.94 8.77 -12.19
C GLU A 299 -29.95 7.65 -11.93
N GLN A 300 -30.59 7.27 -13.03
CA GLN A 300 -31.76 6.41 -13.10
C GLN A 300 -31.48 5.07 -12.42
N ALA A 301 -32.54 4.43 -11.92
CA ALA A 301 -32.50 3.02 -11.54
C ALA A 301 -32.07 2.19 -12.77
N GLN A 302 -30.76 2.04 -12.96
CA GLN A 302 -30.16 1.12 -13.90
C GLN A 302 -30.36 -0.26 -13.28
N GLU A 303 -31.11 -1.11 -13.96
CA GLU A 303 -31.17 -2.54 -13.65
C GLU A 303 -29.73 -3.02 -13.46
N LYS A 304 -29.42 -3.53 -12.26
CA LYS A 304 -28.10 -4.05 -11.94
C LYS A 304 -27.89 -5.27 -12.83
N GLN A 305 -27.12 -5.10 -13.91
CA GLN A 305 -26.78 -6.18 -14.83
C GLN A 305 -25.87 -7.16 -14.08
N ASP A 306 -26.23 -8.44 -14.08
CA ASP A 306 -25.38 -9.47 -13.49
C ASP A 306 -24.08 -9.57 -14.29
N VAL A 307 -22.95 -9.43 -13.59
CA VAL A 307 -21.60 -9.50 -14.16
C VAL A 307 -20.74 -10.38 -13.26
N GLU A 308 -19.92 -11.26 -13.84
CA GLU A 308 -19.13 -12.21 -13.05
C GLU A 308 -17.82 -12.60 -13.74
N MET A 309 -16.71 -12.48 -13.01
CA MET A 309 -15.39 -12.95 -13.41
C MET A 309 -15.20 -14.43 -13.11
N THR A 310 -15.43 -15.29 -14.11
CA THR A 310 -15.24 -16.75 -13.94
C THR A 310 -13.78 -17.19 -14.13
N PRO A 311 -13.38 -18.37 -13.60
CA PRO A 311 -12.04 -18.92 -13.82
C PRO A 311 -11.65 -19.09 -15.29
N GLU A 312 -12.60 -19.39 -16.17
CA GLU A 312 -12.35 -19.53 -17.61
C GLU A 312 -12.05 -18.18 -18.27
N ILE A 313 -12.76 -17.13 -17.85
CA ILE A 313 -12.52 -15.76 -18.32
C ILE A 313 -11.15 -15.29 -17.84
N ASP A 314 -10.85 -15.49 -16.55
CA ASP A 314 -9.56 -15.17 -15.94
C ASP A 314 -8.39 -15.88 -16.64
N ALA A 315 -8.54 -17.17 -16.96
CA ALA A 315 -7.53 -17.93 -17.71
C ALA A 315 -7.26 -17.33 -19.09
N GLY A 316 -8.28 -16.78 -19.75
CA GLY A 316 -8.17 -16.04 -21.00
C GLY A 316 -7.31 -14.79 -20.86
N PHE A 317 -7.56 -13.97 -19.83
CA PHE A 317 -6.73 -12.80 -19.53
C PHE A 317 -5.30 -13.20 -19.18
N ALA A 318 -5.11 -14.28 -18.43
CA ALA A 318 -3.79 -14.80 -18.08
C ALA A 318 -2.98 -15.18 -19.33
N GLN A 319 -3.63 -15.77 -20.35
CA GLN A 319 -2.98 -16.10 -21.61
C GLN A 319 -2.52 -14.83 -22.34
N ILE A 320 -3.40 -13.84 -22.47
CA ILE A 320 -3.08 -12.57 -23.13
C ILE A 320 -1.92 -11.88 -22.40
N ALA A 321 -1.96 -11.81 -21.07
CA ALA A 321 -0.89 -11.24 -20.26
C ALA A 321 0.46 -11.92 -20.51
N ARG A 322 0.50 -13.26 -20.53
CA ARG A 322 1.72 -14.03 -20.83
C ARG A 322 2.26 -13.73 -22.22
N GLU A 323 1.41 -13.68 -23.24
CA GLU A 323 1.79 -13.36 -24.61
C GLU A 323 2.43 -11.96 -24.71
N ARG A 324 1.85 -10.98 -24.02
CA ARG A 324 2.37 -9.59 -23.98
C ARG A 324 3.72 -9.49 -23.26
N ILE A 325 3.86 -10.16 -22.12
CA ILE A 325 5.11 -10.17 -21.35
C ILE A 325 6.23 -10.82 -22.17
N ALA A 326 5.92 -11.93 -22.86
CA ALA A 326 6.88 -12.62 -23.72
C ALA A 326 7.30 -11.77 -24.93
N ARG A 327 6.35 -11.02 -25.53
CA ARG A 327 6.62 -10.15 -26.67
C ARG A 327 7.48 -8.94 -26.31
N SER A 328 7.23 -8.32 -25.14
CA SER A 328 7.90 -7.09 -24.70
C SER A 328 8.33 -7.14 -23.23
N PRO A 329 9.35 -7.94 -22.88
CA PRO A 329 9.77 -8.11 -21.48
C PRO A 329 10.32 -6.81 -20.87
N LEU A 330 11.04 -6.00 -21.64
CA LEU A 330 11.55 -4.70 -21.17
C LEU A 330 10.43 -3.71 -20.85
N ARG A 331 9.31 -3.77 -21.58
CA ARG A 331 8.13 -2.95 -21.28
C ARG A 331 7.58 -3.31 -19.91
N TYR A 332 7.39 -4.60 -19.66
CA TYR A 332 6.77 -5.09 -18.42
C TYR A 332 7.68 -4.94 -17.18
N TYR A 333 8.97 -5.32 -17.28
CA TYR A 333 9.85 -5.36 -16.11
C TYR A 333 10.56 -4.04 -15.80
N LEU A 334 10.63 -3.10 -16.75
CA LEU A 334 11.40 -1.87 -16.57
C LEU A 334 10.61 -0.61 -16.89
N TRP A 335 10.07 -0.50 -18.10
CA TRP A 335 9.46 0.76 -18.56
C TRP A 335 8.14 1.08 -17.84
N LEU A 336 7.26 0.09 -17.73
CA LEU A 336 5.96 0.26 -17.11
C LEU A 336 6.07 0.52 -15.59
N PRO A 337 6.91 -0.21 -14.82
CA PRO A 337 7.21 0.17 -13.45
C PRO A 337 7.84 1.57 -13.33
N ALA A 338 8.73 1.97 -14.23
CA ALA A 338 9.28 3.33 -14.20
C ALA A 338 8.20 4.39 -14.45
N LYS A 339 7.25 4.14 -15.36
CA LYS A 339 6.11 5.03 -15.62
C LYS A 339 5.17 5.09 -14.40
N ARG A 340 4.82 3.94 -13.80
CA ARG A 340 4.04 3.89 -12.56
C ARG A 340 4.73 4.60 -11.40
N ALA A 341 6.04 4.42 -11.23
CA ALA A 341 6.79 5.14 -10.20
C ALA A 341 6.75 6.66 -10.41
N ALA A 342 6.75 7.13 -11.66
CA ALA A 342 6.57 8.53 -11.98
C ALA A 342 5.14 9.01 -11.68
N ALA A 343 4.12 8.21 -12.05
CA ALA A 343 2.72 8.51 -11.71
C ALA A 343 2.53 8.58 -10.19
N LEU A 344 2.93 7.55 -9.45
CA LEU A 344 2.86 7.53 -7.97
C LEU A 344 3.42 8.79 -7.31
N TRP A 345 4.50 9.37 -7.85
CA TRP A 345 5.19 10.50 -7.22
C TRP A 345 4.80 11.88 -7.77
N PHE A 346 4.60 12.01 -9.08
CA PHE A 346 4.39 13.29 -9.76
C PHE A 346 2.96 13.53 -10.22
N ASP A 347 2.07 12.58 -9.96
CA ASP A 347 0.66 12.76 -10.24
C ASP A 347 0.10 13.94 -9.44
N THR A 348 -0.68 14.76 -10.14
CA THR A 348 -1.38 15.91 -9.58
C THR A 348 -2.76 15.54 -9.06
N HIS A 349 -3.20 14.28 -9.23
CA HIS A 349 -4.47 13.79 -8.71
C HIS A 349 -4.59 14.09 -7.22
N SER A 350 -5.58 14.91 -6.92
CA SER A 350 -5.90 15.35 -5.57
C SER A 350 -7.26 14.77 -5.18
N THR A 351 -7.37 13.43 -5.12
CA THR A 351 -8.64 12.70 -4.90
C THR A 351 -9.45 13.21 -3.71
N TYR A 352 -8.77 13.69 -2.66
CA TYR A 352 -9.41 14.20 -1.44
C TYR A 352 -9.57 15.73 -1.38
N TYR A 353 -9.17 16.43 -2.43
CA TYR A 353 -9.38 17.88 -2.56
C TYR A 353 -10.56 18.17 -3.50
N PRO A 354 -11.27 19.30 -3.31
CA PRO A 354 -12.44 19.66 -4.12
C PRO A 354 -12.12 19.99 -5.59
N PHE A 355 -10.85 19.94 -6.00
CA PHE A 355 -10.37 20.16 -7.36
C PHE A 355 -9.73 18.89 -7.94
N SER A 356 -10.17 17.70 -7.49
CA SER A 356 -9.68 16.41 -7.99
C SER A 356 -9.71 16.33 -9.52
N GLY A 357 -8.64 15.80 -10.10
CA GLY A 357 -8.49 15.69 -11.55
C GLY A 357 -7.05 15.73 -12.00
N GLU A 358 -6.87 15.85 -13.32
CA GLU A 358 -5.58 15.82 -13.99
C GLU A 358 -5.15 17.19 -14.49
N LEU A 359 -3.86 17.49 -14.38
CA LEU A 359 -3.31 18.70 -14.96
C LEU A 359 -3.35 18.69 -16.49
N PHE A 360 -3.30 17.50 -17.12
CA PHE A 360 -3.25 17.37 -18.57
C PHE A 360 -4.33 16.41 -19.06
N PRO A 361 -4.98 16.71 -20.21
CA PRO A 361 -4.78 17.89 -21.06
C PRO A 361 -5.40 19.17 -20.45
N LEU A 362 -4.72 20.31 -20.64
CA LEU A 362 -5.16 21.62 -20.08
C LEU A 362 -6.55 22.09 -20.59
N ALA A 363 -7.04 21.51 -21.69
CA ALA A 363 -8.33 21.86 -22.28
C ALA A 363 -9.53 21.32 -21.50
N ASP A 364 -9.33 20.23 -20.75
CA ASP A 364 -10.40 19.52 -20.05
C ASP A 364 -10.45 19.92 -18.55
N LEU A 365 -9.74 20.99 -18.18
CA LEU A 365 -9.71 21.50 -16.82
C LEU A 365 -11.05 22.12 -16.44
N ASP A 366 -11.59 21.70 -15.29
CA ASP A 366 -12.76 22.32 -14.71
C ASP A 366 -12.42 23.69 -14.10
N HIS A 367 -13.04 24.72 -14.67
CA HIS A 367 -12.86 26.11 -14.24
C HIS A 367 -13.70 26.50 -13.02
N ASP A 368 -14.77 25.76 -12.73
CA ASP A 368 -15.64 26.05 -11.58
C ASP A 368 -14.93 25.67 -10.27
N THR A 369 -14.24 24.53 -10.25
CA THR A 369 -13.37 24.11 -9.13
C THR A 369 -11.98 24.76 -9.17
N HIS A 370 -11.71 25.66 -10.13
CA HIS A 370 -10.45 26.39 -10.30
C HIS A 370 -9.22 25.47 -10.50
N GLN A 371 -9.38 24.35 -11.21
CA GLN A 371 -8.29 23.39 -11.45
C GLN A 371 -7.07 24.05 -12.15
N GLN A 372 -7.31 25.06 -12.99
CA GLN A 372 -6.26 25.85 -13.66
C GLN A 372 -5.30 26.59 -12.71
N VAL A 373 -5.67 26.75 -11.44
CA VAL A 373 -4.79 27.33 -10.41
C VAL A 373 -4.25 26.25 -9.49
N TRP A 374 -5.13 25.36 -9.00
CA TRP A 374 -4.78 24.40 -7.96
C TRP A 374 -3.86 23.28 -8.46
N LEU A 375 -4.11 22.72 -9.64
CA LEU A 375 -3.29 21.61 -10.17
C LEU A 375 -1.86 22.06 -10.51
N PRO A 376 -1.61 23.22 -11.17
CA PRO A 376 -0.25 23.73 -11.34
C PRO A 376 0.45 24.06 -10.02
N LEU A 377 -0.29 24.58 -9.02
CA LEU A 377 0.26 24.84 -7.69
C LEU A 377 0.71 23.54 -7.02
N PHE A 378 -0.11 22.49 -7.06
CA PHE A 378 0.22 21.19 -6.49
C PHE A 378 1.41 20.56 -7.21
N ALA A 379 1.46 20.62 -8.54
CA ALA A 379 2.62 20.21 -9.32
C ALA A 379 3.89 20.95 -8.86
N ALA A 380 3.82 22.28 -8.71
CA ALA A 380 4.95 23.08 -8.22
C ALA A 380 5.37 22.71 -6.80
N LEU A 381 4.42 22.38 -5.91
CA LEU A 381 4.71 21.91 -4.56
C LEU A 381 5.38 20.53 -4.57
N VAL A 382 4.90 19.56 -5.35
CA VAL A 382 5.57 18.26 -5.50
C VAL A 382 7.02 18.45 -5.94
N TRP A 383 7.25 19.29 -6.96
CA TRP A 383 8.60 19.62 -7.43
C TRP A 383 9.44 20.31 -6.37
N LEU A 384 8.88 21.25 -5.60
CA LEU A 384 9.58 21.92 -4.51
C LEU A 384 10.07 20.93 -3.45
N TYR A 385 9.20 20.03 -2.96
CA TYR A 385 9.56 19.01 -1.98
C TYR A 385 10.60 18.04 -2.54
N THR A 386 10.44 17.63 -3.80
CA THR A 386 11.38 16.75 -4.51
C THR A 386 12.76 17.40 -4.63
N LEU A 387 12.86 18.65 -5.09
CA LEU A 387 14.12 19.38 -5.24
C LEU A 387 14.79 19.62 -3.89
N LEU A 388 14.02 19.95 -2.85
CA LEU A 388 14.53 20.09 -1.49
C LEU A 388 15.10 18.77 -0.95
N ALA A 389 14.40 17.65 -1.18
CA ALA A 389 14.88 16.33 -0.79
C ALA A 389 16.16 15.93 -1.54
N LEU A 390 16.23 16.17 -2.85
CA LEU A 390 17.43 15.95 -3.66
C LEU A 390 18.61 16.81 -3.17
N ALA A 391 18.37 18.09 -2.85
CA ALA A 391 19.39 18.96 -2.27
C ALA A 391 19.87 18.44 -0.90
N GLY A 392 18.95 17.96 -0.05
CA GLY A 392 19.27 17.36 1.24
C GLY A 392 20.14 16.12 1.11
N THR A 393 19.75 15.23 0.20
CA THR A 393 20.49 14.03 -0.20
C THR A 393 21.88 14.39 -0.71
N PHE A 394 21.99 15.37 -1.61
CA PHE A 394 23.27 15.85 -2.11
C PHE A 394 24.19 16.36 -0.99
N PHE A 395 23.66 17.12 -0.03
CA PHE A 395 24.46 17.59 1.11
C PHE A 395 24.90 16.46 2.04
N LEU A 396 24.07 15.44 2.26
CA LEU A 396 24.45 14.26 3.05
C LEU A 396 25.49 13.40 2.32
N LEU A 397 25.39 13.26 0.99
CA LEU A 397 26.38 12.58 0.16
C LEU A 397 27.74 13.30 0.18
N ARG A 398 27.72 14.63 0.13
CA ARG A 398 28.93 15.45 0.13
C ARG A 398 29.60 15.51 1.50
N ALA A 399 28.85 15.28 2.57
CA ALA A 399 29.39 15.16 3.90
C ALA A 399 30.25 13.87 4.00
N ARG A 400 31.52 14.01 4.39
CA ARG A 400 32.49 12.91 4.42
C ARG A 400 32.44 12.06 5.70
N ASP A 401 31.42 12.26 6.53
CA ASP A 401 31.27 11.57 7.79
C ASP A 401 30.38 10.32 7.67
N ASN A 402 30.64 9.33 8.52
CA ASN A 402 29.87 8.08 8.54
C ASN A 402 28.45 8.27 9.12
N ALA A 403 28.13 9.37 9.80
CA ALA A 403 26.77 9.61 10.29
C ALA A 403 25.83 10.01 9.15
N SER A 404 26.23 10.96 8.31
CA SER A 404 25.50 11.41 7.13
C SER A 404 25.23 10.26 6.15
N ARG A 405 26.23 9.38 5.93
CA ARG A 405 26.06 8.18 5.10
C ARG A 405 25.05 7.19 5.68
N ARG A 406 25.00 7.03 7.00
CA ARG A 406 24.02 6.18 7.68
C ARG A 406 22.61 6.74 7.56
N TRP A 407 22.42 8.04 7.74
CA TRP A 407 21.11 8.68 7.59
C TRP A 407 20.62 8.63 6.15
N LEU A 408 21.52 8.82 5.19
CA LEU A 408 21.19 8.64 3.78
C LEU A 408 20.78 7.20 3.47
N LEU A 409 21.58 6.22 3.91
CA LEU A 409 21.25 4.80 3.74
C LEU A 409 19.86 4.48 4.33
N LEU A 410 19.59 4.98 5.55
CA LEU A 410 18.32 4.80 6.22
C LEU A 410 17.16 5.31 5.36
N VAL A 411 17.21 6.55 4.90
CA VAL A 411 16.13 7.12 4.07
C VAL A 411 15.99 6.37 2.75
N LEU A 412 17.09 6.05 2.07
CA LEU A 412 17.03 5.33 0.80
C LEU A 412 16.38 3.96 0.96
N LEU A 413 16.70 3.23 2.04
CA LEU A 413 16.09 1.94 2.35
C LEU A 413 14.66 2.03 2.87
N MET A 414 14.22 3.17 3.40
CA MET A 414 12.82 3.43 3.75
C MET A 414 11.97 3.76 2.52
N VAL A 415 12.53 4.52 1.58
CA VAL A 415 11.79 5.16 0.48
C VAL A 415 11.79 4.29 -0.78
N LEU A 416 12.97 3.87 -1.24
CA LEU A 416 13.10 3.22 -2.56
C LEU A 416 12.37 1.86 -2.63
N PRO A 417 12.45 0.96 -1.64
CA PRO A 417 11.75 -0.31 -1.73
C PRO A 417 10.23 -0.16 -1.86
N ARG A 418 9.62 0.85 -1.20
CA ARG A 418 8.18 1.13 -1.34
C ARG A 418 7.83 1.62 -2.74
N ILE A 419 8.56 2.60 -3.27
CA ILE A 419 8.32 3.09 -4.64
C ILE A 419 8.46 1.94 -5.65
N VAL A 420 9.51 1.12 -5.52
CA VAL A 420 9.73 -0.04 -6.40
C VAL A 420 8.60 -1.04 -6.25
N PHE A 421 8.22 -1.42 -5.03
CA PHE A 421 7.14 -2.37 -4.78
C PHE A 421 5.82 -1.91 -5.40
N PHE A 422 5.34 -0.71 -5.05
CA PHE A 422 4.07 -0.19 -5.57
C PHE A 422 4.09 0.06 -7.08
N SER A 423 5.26 0.34 -7.66
CA SER A 423 5.40 0.44 -9.11
C SER A 423 5.22 -0.89 -9.86
N THR A 424 5.25 -2.02 -9.16
CA THR A 424 5.05 -3.35 -9.77
C THR A 424 3.63 -3.90 -9.63
N VAL A 425 2.80 -3.25 -8.82
CA VAL A 425 1.39 -3.65 -8.59
C VAL A 425 0.47 -2.98 -9.63
N GLU A 426 -0.71 -3.54 -9.80
CA GLU A 426 -1.78 -3.15 -10.75
C GLU A 426 -2.49 -1.85 -10.37
N ASN A 427 -2.37 -1.38 -9.13
CA ASN A 427 -3.06 -0.20 -8.60
C ASN A 427 -2.07 0.92 -8.21
N PRO A 428 -1.45 1.63 -9.16
CA PRO A 428 -0.53 2.71 -8.87
C PRO A 428 -1.26 3.96 -8.35
N GLU A 429 -1.65 3.98 -7.08
CA GLU A 429 -2.27 5.16 -6.46
C GLU A 429 -1.26 6.03 -5.70
N PRO A 430 -1.25 7.37 -5.90
CA PRO A 430 -0.37 8.30 -5.20
C PRO A 430 -0.46 8.19 -3.67
N ARG A 431 -1.62 7.77 -3.13
CA ARG A 431 -1.81 7.55 -1.68
C ARG A 431 -0.81 6.57 -1.07
N TYR A 432 -0.24 5.64 -1.83
CA TYR A 432 0.72 4.66 -1.32
C TYR A 432 2.11 5.22 -1.01
N VAL A 433 2.41 6.44 -1.46
CA VAL A 433 3.73 7.08 -1.25
C VAL A 433 3.65 8.38 -0.46
N VAL A 434 2.49 8.77 0.06
CA VAL A 434 2.31 10.05 0.75
C VAL A 434 3.09 10.15 2.05
N GLU A 435 3.28 9.03 2.76
CA GLU A 435 4.07 8.99 3.99
C GLU A 435 5.55 9.29 3.70
N LEU A 436 5.99 9.11 2.45
CA LEU A 436 7.35 9.41 2.03
C LEU A 436 7.62 10.92 2.02
N PHE A 437 6.59 11.77 1.91
CA PHE A 437 6.75 13.21 2.04
C PHE A 437 7.29 13.62 3.41
N ALA A 438 7.07 12.83 4.48
CA ALA A 438 7.69 13.09 5.77
C ALA A 438 9.23 12.97 5.70
N PHE A 439 9.75 12.00 4.96
CA PHE A 439 11.20 11.87 4.72
C PHE A 439 11.73 12.97 3.80
N THR A 440 10.95 13.39 2.79
CA THR A 440 11.32 14.55 1.97
C THR A 440 11.42 15.83 2.79
N ALA A 441 10.51 16.04 3.75
CA ALA A 441 10.56 17.18 4.66
C ALA A 441 11.80 17.14 5.56
N ILE A 442 12.19 15.96 6.07
CA ILE A 442 13.43 15.78 6.84
C ILE A 442 14.65 16.14 5.99
N LEU A 443 14.76 15.60 4.77
CA LEU A 443 15.87 15.88 3.85
C LEU A 443 15.89 17.36 3.40
N GLY A 444 14.74 17.92 3.09
CA GLY A 444 14.58 19.33 2.73
C GLY A 444 15.02 20.27 3.84
N ALA A 445 14.69 19.94 5.08
CA ALA A 445 15.15 20.68 6.24
C ALA A 445 16.68 20.61 6.42
N VAL A 446 17.27 19.44 6.16
CA VAL A 446 18.73 19.25 6.14
C VAL A 446 19.39 20.11 5.06
N ALA A 447 18.73 20.32 3.90
CA ALA A 447 19.18 21.24 2.87
C ALA A 447 19.08 22.71 3.31
N LEU A 448 17.89 23.13 3.74
CA LEU A 448 17.61 24.50 4.19
C LEU A 448 18.51 24.92 5.35
N ALA A 449 18.85 24.01 6.26
CA ALA A 449 19.77 24.26 7.36
C ALA A 449 21.18 24.63 6.90
N ARG A 450 21.62 24.08 5.76
CA ARG A 450 22.96 24.33 5.17
C ARG A 450 22.98 25.51 4.19
N LEU A 451 21.84 25.89 3.62
CA LEU A 451 21.72 27.07 2.78
C LEU A 451 21.89 28.35 3.60
N ASN A 452 22.92 29.14 3.28
CA ASN A 452 23.13 30.45 3.87
C ASN A 452 22.44 31.50 3.00
N PHE A 453 21.19 31.85 3.32
CA PHE A 453 20.43 32.88 2.58
C PHE A 453 21.18 34.22 2.50
N LYS A 454 21.99 34.56 3.52
CA LYS A 454 22.84 35.77 3.52
C LYS A 454 23.93 35.79 2.42
N ARG A 455 24.30 34.65 1.83
CA ARG A 455 25.25 34.59 0.69
C ARG A 455 24.55 34.65 -0.66
N LEU A 456 23.31 34.16 -0.77
CA LEU A 456 22.55 34.22 -2.03
C LEU A 456 22.15 35.67 -2.37
N PHE A 457 21.69 36.44 -1.37
CA PHE A 457 21.28 37.84 -1.54
C PHE A 457 22.43 38.86 -1.50
N ARG A 458 23.70 38.41 -1.51
CA ARG A 458 24.88 39.29 -1.66
C ARG A 458 25.47 39.24 -3.07
N LEU A 459 24.84 38.50 -3.98
CA LEU A 459 25.24 38.35 -5.38
C LEU A 459 24.24 38.98 -6.37
N SER A 460 23.22 39.70 -5.87
CA SER A 460 22.50 40.74 -6.62
C SER A 460 22.88 42.10 -6.05
#